data_AF-A0AAJ2Q1K0-F1
#
_entry.id   AF-A0AAJ2Q1K0-F1
#
_cell.length_a   1.000
_cell.length_b   1.000
_cell.length_c   1.000
_cell.angle_alpha   90.00
_cell.angle_beta   90.00
_cell.angle_gamma   90.00
#
_symmetry.space_group_name_H-M   'P 1'
#
loop_
_entity.id
_entity.type
_entity.pdbx_description
1 polymer ?
#
loop_
_entity_poly.entity_id
_entity_poly.type
_entity_poly.pdbx_seq_one_letter_code
_entity_poly.pdbx_strand_id
1 'polypeptide(L)'
;AVHRGARTRAGEFGHQVVQLDGPLCECGNRGCIEALCLAAVARGDTDEAARVLGAGVANLVGLLDIELVLLGGRTVEAHPDAFVRGVGFVLDEWARRQGEDPAVPVRVASGGRSAVAEGAAQLLLAPLFGRADG
;
A
#
# COMPACT_ATOMS: atom_id res chain seq x y z
N ALA A 1 15.76 -4.31 6.01
CA ALA A 1 16.31 -3.29 5.09
C ALA A 1 15.25 -2.90 4.05
N VAL A 2 15.31 -1.68 3.47
CA VAL A 2 14.34 -1.26 2.43
C VAL A 2 14.62 -1.96 1.11
N HIS A 3 13.63 -2.66 0.55
CA HIS A 3 13.72 -3.26 -0.77
C HIS A 3 13.55 -2.19 -1.86
N ARG A 4 14.64 -1.87 -2.59
CA ARG A 4 14.65 -0.81 -3.63
C ARG A 4 14.60 -1.33 -5.07
N GLY A 5 14.97 -2.60 -5.27
CA GLY A 5 15.21 -3.17 -6.59
C GLY A 5 16.45 -2.58 -7.30
N ALA A 6 16.86 -3.19 -8.41
CA ALA A 6 18.09 -2.84 -9.12
C ALA A 6 18.13 -1.40 -9.70
N ARG A 7 16.98 -0.74 -9.82
CA ARG A 7 16.84 0.62 -10.38
C ARG A 7 16.10 1.58 -9.47
N THR A 8 16.04 1.29 -8.17
CA THR A 8 15.31 2.10 -7.17
C THR A 8 13.83 2.34 -7.49
N ARG A 9 13.19 1.38 -8.19
CA ARG A 9 11.77 1.44 -8.59
C ARG A 9 10.89 0.41 -7.86
N ALA A 10 11.46 -0.37 -6.94
CA ALA A 10 10.61 -1.22 -6.13
C ALA A 10 9.71 -0.34 -5.24
N GLY A 11 8.46 -0.76 -5.09
CA GLY A 11 7.46 0.00 -4.35
C GLY A 11 6.56 0.89 -5.21
N GLU A 12 6.81 1.01 -6.52
CA GLU A 12 5.93 1.71 -7.49
C GLU A 12 4.65 0.91 -7.80
N PHE A 13 4.08 0.23 -6.79
CA PHE A 13 2.94 -0.66 -6.94
C PHE A 13 1.66 0.10 -7.29
N GLY A 14 1.57 1.39 -6.92
CA GLY A 14 0.47 2.27 -7.33
C GLY A 14 0.27 2.34 -8.85
N HIS A 15 1.32 2.04 -9.63
CA HIS A 15 1.27 1.99 -11.09
C HIS A 15 0.99 0.59 -11.68
N GLN A 16 0.73 -0.43 -10.85
CA GLN A 16 0.26 -1.72 -11.36
C GLN A 16 -1.13 -1.56 -11.99
N VAL A 17 -1.28 -2.07 -13.20
CA VAL A 17 -2.54 -2.04 -13.95
C VAL A 17 -3.45 -3.15 -13.44
N VAL A 18 -4.62 -2.77 -12.92
CA VAL A 18 -5.67 -3.70 -12.45
C VAL A 18 -6.96 -3.59 -13.25
N GLN A 19 -7.07 -2.60 -14.14
CA GLN A 19 -8.17 -2.45 -15.10
C GLN A 19 -7.63 -2.01 -16.47
N LEU A 20 -7.57 -2.91 -17.45
CA LEU A 20 -6.94 -2.64 -18.75
C LEU A 20 -7.54 -1.41 -19.46
N ASP A 21 -8.86 -1.26 -19.38
CA ASP A 21 -9.61 -0.13 -19.97
C ASP A 21 -9.88 0.99 -18.96
N GLY A 22 -9.06 1.10 -17.92
CA GLY A 22 -9.24 2.08 -16.85
C GLY A 22 -8.86 3.53 -17.23
N PRO A 23 -8.99 4.45 -16.25
CA PRO A 23 -8.59 5.84 -16.43
C PRO A 23 -7.09 5.96 -16.74
N LEU A 24 -6.71 7.01 -17.47
CA LEU A 24 -5.30 7.32 -17.72
C LEU A 24 -4.60 7.67 -16.40
N CYS A 25 -3.41 7.09 -16.18
CA CYS A 25 -2.51 7.42 -15.10
C CYS A 25 -1.42 8.38 -15.59
N GLU A 26 -0.89 9.22 -14.72
CA GLU A 26 0.22 10.13 -15.05
C GLU A 26 1.49 9.39 -15.49
N CYS A 27 1.65 8.12 -15.11
CA CYS A 27 2.75 7.28 -15.58
C CYS A 27 2.65 6.86 -17.07
N GLY A 28 1.51 7.16 -17.73
CA GLY A 28 1.23 6.84 -19.13
C GLY A 28 0.40 5.57 -19.37
N ASN A 29 0.21 4.73 -18.35
CA ASN A 29 -0.63 3.53 -18.43
C ASN A 29 -2.11 3.85 -18.17
N ARG A 30 -2.98 2.82 -18.30
CA ARG A 30 -4.42 2.89 -17.96
C ARG A 30 -4.76 1.93 -16.83
N GLY A 31 -5.68 2.37 -15.97
CA GLY A 31 -6.22 1.61 -14.82
C GLY A 31 -5.17 1.14 -13.83
N CYS A 32 -4.17 1.99 -13.60
CA CYS A 32 -3.31 1.86 -12.44
C CYS A 32 -4.13 1.96 -11.14
N ILE A 33 -3.70 1.26 -10.10
CA ILE A 33 -4.29 1.35 -8.75
C ILE A 33 -4.44 2.81 -8.33
N GLU A 34 -3.40 3.62 -8.48
CA GLU A 34 -3.43 5.03 -8.12
C GLU A 34 -4.52 5.80 -8.88
N ALA A 35 -4.60 5.62 -10.20
CA ALA A 35 -5.58 6.32 -11.02
C ALA A 35 -7.03 5.94 -10.64
N LEU A 36 -7.27 4.67 -10.34
CA LEU A 36 -8.58 4.19 -9.87
C LEU A 36 -8.90 4.70 -8.46
N CYS A 37 -7.95 4.61 -7.52
CA CYS A 37 -8.10 5.14 -6.16
C CYS A 37 -8.42 6.63 -6.18
N LEU A 38 -7.66 7.43 -6.92
CA LEU A 38 -7.89 8.88 -7.02
C LEU A 38 -9.22 9.19 -7.69
N ALA A 39 -9.64 8.43 -8.70
CA ALA A 39 -10.95 8.60 -9.31
C ALA A 39 -12.09 8.32 -8.32
N ALA A 40 -11.97 7.29 -7.47
CA ALA A 40 -12.93 6.99 -6.42
C ALA A 40 -12.98 8.10 -5.34
N VAL A 41 -11.80 8.55 -4.88
CA VAL A 41 -11.69 9.69 -3.93
C VAL A 41 -12.32 10.95 -4.51
N ALA A 42 -12.10 11.26 -5.79
CA ALA A 42 -12.68 12.43 -6.45
C ALA A 42 -14.23 12.38 -6.51
N ARG A 43 -14.82 11.18 -6.51
CA ARG A 43 -16.27 10.98 -6.43
C ARG A 43 -16.80 10.96 -4.98
N GLY A 44 -15.92 11.01 -3.99
CA GLY A 44 -16.27 10.84 -2.57
C GLY A 44 -16.54 9.39 -2.17
N ASP A 45 -16.16 8.41 -2.99
CA ASP A 45 -16.31 6.98 -2.69
C ASP A 45 -15.05 6.44 -2.02
N THR A 46 -14.93 6.71 -0.72
CA THR A 46 -13.79 6.24 0.09
C THR A 46 -13.76 4.72 0.22
N ASP A 47 -14.93 4.06 0.19
CA ASP A 47 -15.00 2.60 0.30
C ASP A 47 -14.47 1.92 -0.98
N GLU A 48 -14.82 2.45 -2.16
CA GLU A 48 -14.22 2.01 -3.42
C GLU A 48 -12.71 2.27 -3.45
N ALA A 49 -12.27 3.45 -3.02
CA ALA A 49 -10.83 3.76 -2.93
C ALA A 49 -10.08 2.76 -2.03
N ALA A 50 -10.67 2.41 -0.88
CA ALA A 50 -10.09 1.42 0.04
C ALA A 50 -10.05 0.01 -0.57
N ARG A 51 -11.09 -0.41 -1.31
CA ARG A 51 -11.11 -1.71 -2.01
C ARG A 51 -10.08 -1.77 -3.14
N VAL A 52 -9.94 -0.71 -3.93
CA VAL A 52 -8.94 -0.63 -5.01
C VAL A 52 -7.53 -0.71 -4.43
N LEU A 53 -7.25 0.03 -3.36
CA LEU A 53 -5.99 -0.09 -2.64
C LEU A 53 -5.79 -1.51 -2.12
N GLY A 54 -6.83 -2.11 -1.54
CA GLY A 54 -6.84 -3.49 -1.05
C GLY A 54 -6.47 -4.51 -2.12
N ALA A 55 -6.93 -4.36 -3.36
CA ALA A 55 -6.57 -5.24 -4.47
C ALA A 55 -5.06 -5.18 -4.77
N GLY A 56 -4.47 -3.98 -4.75
CA GLY A 56 -3.02 -3.79 -4.86
C GLY A 56 -2.26 -4.44 -3.71
N VAL A 57 -2.71 -4.21 -2.48
CA VAL A 57 -2.09 -4.79 -1.28
C VAL A 57 -2.16 -6.32 -1.31
N ALA A 58 -3.28 -6.92 -1.68
CA ALA A 58 -3.41 -8.38 -1.80
C ALA A 58 -2.44 -8.98 -2.83
N ASN A 59 -2.22 -8.29 -3.95
CA ASN A 59 -1.23 -8.70 -4.94
C ASN A 59 0.19 -8.66 -4.38
N LEU A 60 0.52 -7.64 -3.58
CA LEU A 60 1.83 -7.56 -2.91
C LEU A 60 1.99 -8.64 -1.83
N VAL A 61 0.97 -8.85 -1.00
CA VAL A 61 0.96 -9.89 0.04
C VAL A 61 1.25 -11.25 -0.57
N GLY A 62 0.51 -11.65 -1.60
CA GLY A 62 0.71 -12.95 -2.25
C GLY A 62 2.01 -13.08 -3.04
N LEU A 63 2.58 -11.98 -3.51
CA LEU A 63 3.83 -12.00 -4.30
C LEU A 63 5.08 -11.97 -3.42
N LEU A 64 5.03 -11.26 -2.30
CA LEU A 64 6.21 -10.93 -1.49
C LEU A 64 6.17 -11.54 -0.08
N ASP A 65 5.12 -12.29 0.26
CA ASP A 65 4.94 -12.91 1.58
C ASP A 65 5.00 -11.87 2.71
N ILE A 66 4.13 -10.85 2.61
CA ILE A 66 4.11 -9.71 3.53
C ILE A 66 3.41 -10.08 4.84
N GLU A 67 4.10 -9.91 5.97
CA GLU A 67 3.57 -10.23 7.30
C GLU A 67 2.71 -9.13 7.95
N LEU A 68 2.84 -7.88 7.51
CA LEU A 68 2.17 -6.72 8.10
C LEU A 68 2.02 -5.59 7.07
N VAL A 69 0.81 -5.03 6.99
CA VAL A 69 0.51 -3.87 6.16
C VAL A 69 0.31 -2.63 7.03
N LEU A 70 1.11 -1.59 6.78
CA LEU A 70 0.95 -0.26 7.35
C LEU A 70 0.48 0.71 6.28
N LEU A 71 -0.68 1.32 6.50
CA LEU A 71 -1.29 2.31 5.61
C LEU A 71 -0.91 3.72 6.06
N GLY A 72 -0.45 4.55 5.12
CA GLY A 72 -0.08 5.94 5.40
C GLY A 72 -0.61 6.91 4.34
N GLY A 73 -0.39 8.20 4.58
CA GLY A 73 -0.74 9.27 3.65
C GLY A 73 -2.04 9.99 4.03
N ARG A 74 -2.16 11.24 3.56
CA ARG A 74 -3.21 12.18 3.98
C ARG A 74 -4.63 11.64 3.78
N THR A 75 -4.89 10.94 2.67
CA THR A 75 -6.22 10.39 2.37
C THR A 75 -6.61 9.29 3.35
N VAL A 76 -5.66 8.42 3.71
CA VAL A 76 -5.85 7.37 4.73
C VAL A 76 -6.04 8.01 6.10
N GLU A 77 -5.21 8.98 6.47
CA GLU A 77 -5.30 9.69 7.75
C GLU A 77 -6.63 10.43 7.93
N ALA A 78 -7.23 10.92 6.84
CA ALA A 78 -8.54 11.56 6.88
C ALA A 78 -9.69 10.55 7.10
N HIS A 79 -9.51 9.28 6.72
CA HIS A 79 -10.55 8.24 6.80
C HIS A 79 -9.99 6.88 7.26
N PRO A 80 -9.29 6.81 8.41
CA PRO A 80 -8.46 5.67 8.78
C PRO A 80 -9.27 4.38 8.88
N ASP A 81 -10.44 4.47 9.50
CA ASP A 81 -11.37 3.36 9.69
C ASP A 81 -11.89 2.75 8.37
N ALA A 82 -12.17 3.60 7.38
CA ALA A 82 -12.66 3.14 6.08
C ALA A 82 -11.56 2.37 5.33
N PHE A 83 -10.33 2.89 5.35
CA PHE A 83 -9.20 2.26 4.69
C PHE A 83 -8.77 0.96 5.39
N VAL A 84 -8.68 0.94 6.72
CA VAL A 84 -8.34 -0.28 7.46
C VAL A 84 -9.39 -1.37 7.21
N ARG A 85 -10.69 -1.04 7.30
CA ARG A 85 -11.75 -2.03 7.02
C ARG A 85 -11.77 -2.47 5.56
N GLY A 86 -11.66 -1.55 4.61
CA GLY A 86 -11.75 -1.87 3.19
C GLY A 86 -10.57 -2.71 2.69
N VAL A 87 -9.34 -2.37 3.08
CA VAL A 87 -8.16 -3.18 2.77
C VAL A 87 -8.22 -4.52 3.49
N GLY A 88 -8.57 -4.51 4.79
CA GLY A 88 -8.72 -5.73 5.59
C GLY A 88 -9.73 -6.71 4.98
N PHE A 89 -10.90 -6.23 4.54
CA PHE A 89 -11.90 -7.05 3.88
C PHE A 89 -11.35 -7.75 2.62
N VAL A 90 -10.57 -7.05 1.80
CA VAL A 90 -9.97 -7.63 0.60
C VAL A 90 -8.91 -8.68 0.95
N LEU A 91 -8.11 -8.44 2.00
CA LEU A 91 -7.12 -9.41 2.47
C LEU A 91 -7.75 -10.64 3.12
N ASP A 92 -8.84 -10.48 3.86
CA ASP A 92 -9.60 -11.60 4.42
C ASP A 92 -10.16 -12.51 3.31
N GLU A 93 -10.75 -11.91 2.26
CA GLU A 93 -11.23 -12.63 1.08
C GLU A 93 -10.10 -13.29 0.29
N TRP A 94 -8.92 -12.66 0.25
CA TRP A 94 -7.73 -13.24 -0.38
C TRP A 94 -7.20 -14.43 0.42
N ALA A 95 -7.01 -14.27 1.73
CA ALA A 95 -6.47 -15.30 2.63
C ALA A 95 -7.37 -16.55 2.64
N ARG A 96 -8.70 -16.37 2.72
CA ARG A 96 -9.67 -17.46 2.59
C ARG A 96 -9.49 -18.30 1.33
N ARG A 97 -9.20 -17.66 0.19
CA ARG A 97 -8.99 -18.37 -1.09
C ARG A 97 -7.69 -19.15 -1.13
N GLN A 98 -6.68 -18.74 -0.37
CA GLN A 98 -5.40 -19.44 -0.25
C GLN A 98 -5.36 -20.48 0.87
N GLY A 99 -6.41 -20.54 1.71
CA GLY A 99 -6.43 -21.40 2.90
C GLY A 99 -5.57 -20.85 4.05
N GLU A 100 -5.35 -19.55 4.08
CA GLU A 100 -4.61 -18.84 5.12
C GLU A 100 -5.57 -18.19 6.13
N ASP A 101 -5.32 -18.41 7.43
CA ASP A 101 -6.07 -17.83 8.56
C ASP A 101 -5.15 -17.75 9.79
N PRO A 102 -4.92 -16.57 10.40
CA PRO A 102 -5.53 -15.27 10.10
C PRO A 102 -4.93 -14.58 8.86
N ALA A 103 -5.70 -13.67 8.27
CA ALA A 103 -5.21 -12.77 7.23
C ALA A 103 -4.13 -11.80 7.77
N VAL A 104 -3.32 -11.28 6.85
CA VAL A 104 -2.26 -10.31 7.17
C VAL A 104 -2.85 -9.06 7.85
N PRO A 105 -2.35 -8.67 9.03
CA PRO A 105 -2.87 -7.52 9.76
C PRO A 105 -2.65 -6.21 9.01
N VAL A 106 -3.65 -5.32 9.08
CA VAL A 106 -3.63 -3.98 8.49
C VAL A 106 -3.74 -2.94 9.59
N ARG A 107 -2.86 -1.95 9.60
CA ARG A 107 -2.86 -0.84 10.57
C ARG A 107 -2.55 0.48 9.88
N VAL A 108 -2.90 1.60 10.51
CA VAL A 108 -2.41 2.91 10.08
C VAL A 108 -0.99 3.12 10.64
N ALA A 109 -0.09 3.63 9.82
CA ALA A 109 1.27 3.96 10.22
C ALA A 109 1.27 5.04 11.31
N SER A 110 2.09 4.84 12.33
CA SER A 110 2.40 5.86 13.33
C SER A 110 3.59 6.72 12.87
N GLY A 111 3.60 8.00 13.22
CA GLY A 111 4.73 8.90 12.90
C GLY A 111 4.35 10.36 12.66
N GLY A 112 3.06 10.67 12.52
CA GLY A 112 2.56 12.04 12.39
C GLY A 112 3.25 12.83 11.28
N ARG A 113 3.35 14.15 11.46
CA ARG A 113 3.87 15.06 10.41
C ARG A 113 5.36 14.87 10.10
N SER A 114 6.14 14.26 10.99
CA SER A 114 7.58 14.07 10.82
C SER A 114 7.95 12.70 10.21
N ALA A 115 7.00 11.78 10.06
CA ALA A 115 7.26 10.41 9.58
C ALA A 115 8.10 10.35 8.30
N VAL A 116 7.83 11.22 7.32
CA VAL A 116 8.58 11.28 6.06
C VAL A 116 10.03 11.73 6.30
N ALA A 117 10.24 12.77 7.11
CA ALA A 117 11.56 13.29 7.42
C ALA A 117 12.38 12.31 8.26
N GLU A 118 11.74 11.66 9.24
CA GLU A 118 12.35 10.61 10.06
C GLU A 118 12.74 9.40 9.19
N GLY A 119 11.85 8.95 8.31
CA GLY A 119 12.15 7.89 7.35
C GLY A 119 13.34 8.23 6.45
N ALA A 120 13.39 9.46 5.92
CA ALA A 120 14.52 9.94 5.12
C ALA A 120 15.83 9.97 5.92
N ALA A 121 15.80 10.45 7.17
CA ALA A 121 16.96 10.43 8.06
C ALA A 121 17.41 8.98 8.33
N GLN A 122 16.48 8.05 8.56
CA GLN A 122 16.78 6.64 8.77
C GLN A 122 17.44 5.98 7.56
N LEU A 123 17.20 6.45 6.33
CA LEU A 123 17.94 5.94 5.17
C LEU A 123 19.45 6.22 5.24
N LEU A 124 19.86 7.30 5.90
CA LEU A 124 21.27 7.66 6.12
C LEU A 124 21.82 7.05 7.41
N LEU A 125 20.99 6.96 8.45
CA LEU A 125 21.40 6.48 9.77
C LEU A 125 21.42 4.96 9.87
N ALA A 126 20.57 4.23 9.14
CA ALA A 126 20.46 2.78 9.23
C ALA A 126 21.77 2.03 8.92
N PRO A 127 22.62 2.43 7.95
CA PRO A 127 23.92 1.79 7.76
C PRO A 127 24.92 2.01 8.92
N LEU A 128 24.74 3.08 9.70
CA LEU A 128 25.64 3.46 10.80
C LEU A 128 25.18 2.92 12.16
N PHE A 129 23.86 2.89 12.37
CA PHE A 129 23.23 2.63 13.67
C PHE A 129 22.12 1.58 13.61
N GLY A 130 21.71 1.15 12.41
CA GLY A 130 20.77 0.06 12.26
C GLY A 130 21.40 -1.22 12.81
N ARG A 131 20.61 -2.03 13.50
CA ARG A 131 21.04 -3.39 13.83
C ARG A 131 21.42 -4.08 12.52
N ALA A 132 22.68 -4.52 12.42
CA ALA A 132 23.04 -5.52 11.44
C ALA A 132 22.36 -6.81 11.90
N ASP A 133 21.16 -7.07 11.37
CA ASP A 133 20.52 -8.37 11.56
C ASP A 133 21.15 -9.33 10.53
N GLY A 134 21.68 -10.45 11.05
CA GLY A 134 22.39 -11.49 10.31
C GLY A 134 21.50 -12.42 9.50
#